data_AF-A0A9D9CP53-F1
#
_entry.id   AF-A0A9D9CP53-F1
#
_cell.length_a   1.000
_cell.length_b   1.000
_cell.length_c   1.000
_cell.angle_alpha   90.00
_cell.angle_beta   90.00
_cell.angle_gamma   90.00
#
_symmetry.space_group_name_H-M   'P 1'
#
loop_
_entity.id
_entity.type
_entity.pdbx_description
1 polymer ?
#
loop_
_entity_poly.entity_id
_entity_poly.type
_entity_poly.pdbx_seq_one_letter_code
_entity_poly.pdbx_strand_id
1 'polypeptide(L)'
;MSNISEAAIQSAIQGIESNLSDKALIEKGIHQAENLWRSEDGSEADFVEFVMGNIMADDKAKEVLFEKLSTAFEVLFGTSNQISVRLQLPVHLTGSELTDIDYIFAGYSPSSHFSDDMFANKVAFITALNFPNYTLEEKNTLGRSWSRLEWAYSRMGDIFTNRVPAYINQKASQVYSNSENYIAGYNIMMGHLLTEDGRKLFPEDMVLLSHWNLRDEIKSNYADVPNNSEKQQMTYKVMEHIACQSIPADVVNNPAYDWAPYSNKAYANGKEVSLAAEGSARYSHILETFKVEQALDPYNPQLPTGIKRNFEGGMEISAEDIEEMFINLVSSPEVAKVAELIKARLGRD
;
A
#
# COMPACT_ATOMS: atom_id res chain seq x y z
N MET A 1 22.69 -5.11 -11.23
CA MET A 1 23.53 -6.30 -11.42
C MET A 1 24.76 -6.12 -10.55
N SER A 2 25.04 -7.09 -9.70
CA SER A 2 26.20 -7.07 -8.81
C SER A 2 27.50 -6.95 -9.60
N ASN A 3 28.46 -6.23 -9.03
CA ASN A 3 29.82 -6.10 -9.54
C ASN A 3 30.81 -7.06 -8.88
N ILE A 4 30.30 -8.10 -8.20
CA ILE A 4 31.08 -9.11 -7.49
C ILE A 4 31.07 -10.42 -8.29
N SER A 5 32.25 -10.95 -8.59
CA SER A 5 32.40 -12.23 -9.26
C SER A 5 32.20 -13.41 -8.31
N GLU A 6 31.80 -14.54 -8.89
CA GLU A 6 31.72 -15.82 -8.17
C GLU A 6 33.03 -16.18 -7.45
N ALA A 7 34.18 -15.85 -8.04
CA ALA A 7 35.47 -16.10 -7.42
C ALA A 7 35.65 -15.31 -6.10
N ALA A 8 35.18 -14.07 -6.05
CA ALA A 8 35.21 -13.26 -4.84
C ALA A 8 34.27 -13.80 -3.77
N ILE A 9 33.06 -14.25 -4.15
CA ILE A 9 32.10 -14.89 -3.24
C ILE A 9 32.72 -16.16 -2.62
N GLN A 10 33.30 -17.03 -3.44
CA GLN A 10 33.96 -18.25 -2.96
C GLN A 10 35.15 -17.95 -2.04
N SER A 11 35.92 -16.89 -2.35
CA SER A 11 37.00 -16.42 -1.46
C SER A 11 36.46 -15.96 -0.11
N ALA A 12 35.34 -15.23 -0.09
CA ALA A 12 34.71 -14.81 1.16
C ALA A 12 34.23 -16.01 1.98
N ILE A 13 33.53 -16.98 1.35
CA ILE A 13 33.04 -18.20 2.02
C ILE A 13 34.21 -18.99 2.65
N GLN A 14 35.31 -19.15 1.92
CA GLN A 14 36.48 -19.90 2.41
C GLN A 14 37.25 -19.17 3.53
N GLY A 15 37.20 -17.84 3.54
CA GLY A 15 37.89 -17.01 4.54
C GLY A 15 37.15 -16.83 5.86
N ILE A 16 35.94 -17.37 6.01
CA ILE A 16 35.12 -17.18 7.22
C ILE A 16 35.61 -18.05 8.37
N GLU A 17 36.03 -17.39 9.43
CA GLU A 17 36.26 -17.98 10.75
C GLU A 17 35.06 -17.70 11.66
N SER A 18 33.98 -18.47 11.50
CA SER A 18 32.76 -18.35 12.33
C SER A 18 32.35 -19.71 12.92
N ASN A 19 31.92 -19.69 14.18
CA ASN A 19 31.33 -20.81 14.90
C ASN A 19 29.79 -20.78 14.86
N LEU A 20 29.19 -19.98 13.97
CA LEU A 20 27.76 -20.04 13.71
C LEU A 20 27.35 -21.46 13.29
N SER A 21 26.22 -21.89 13.81
CA SER A 21 25.75 -23.28 13.69
C SER A 21 25.28 -23.65 12.29
N ASP A 22 24.82 -22.67 11.49
CA ASP A 22 24.24 -22.89 10.17
C ASP A 22 25.08 -22.24 9.05
N LYS A 23 25.90 -23.06 8.40
CA LYS A 23 26.73 -22.64 7.26
C LYS A 23 25.92 -22.24 6.03
N ALA A 24 24.76 -22.87 5.81
CA ALA A 24 23.92 -22.54 4.66
C ALA A 24 23.32 -21.13 4.80
N LEU A 25 22.98 -20.72 6.03
CA LEU A 25 22.53 -19.34 6.28
C LEU A 25 23.66 -18.31 6.13
N ILE A 26 24.89 -18.67 6.47
CA ILE A 26 26.05 -17.80 6.21
C ILE A 26 26.20 -17.56 4.70
N GLU A 27 26.23 -18.63 3.90
CA GLU A 27 26.32 -18.53 2.44
C GLU A 27 25.17 -17.72 1.86
N LYS A 28 23.93 -17.95 2.33
CA LYS A 28 22.75 -17.18 1.93
C LYS A 28 22.91 -15.68 2.22
N GLY A 29 23.43 -15.32 3.40
CA GLY A 29 23.69 -13.93 3.77
C GLY A 29 24.73 -13.25 2.88
N ILE A 30 25.80 -13.97 2.51
CA ILE A 30 26.83 -13.47 1.60
C ILE A 30 26.23 -13.21 0.22
N HIS A 31 25.48 -14.16 -0.32
CA HIS A 31 24.80 -13.98 -1.60
C HIS A 31 23.78 -12.84 -1.57
N GLN A 32 23.06 -12.64 -0.45
CA GLN A 32 22.14 -11.51 -0.35
C GLN A 32 22.88 -10.17 -0.31
N ALA A 33 23.97 -10.07 0.46
CA ALA A 33 24.79 -8.86 0.50
C ALA A 33 25.41 -8.56 -0.88
N GLU A 34 25.87 -9.60 -1.58
CA GLU A 34 26.42 -9.51 -2.94
C GLU A 34 25.39 -8.98 -3.95
N ASN A 35 24.18 -9.56 -3.96
CA ASN A 35 23.12 -9.12 -4.87
C ASN A 35 22.72 -7.64 -4.70
N LEU A 36 22.96 -7.08 -3.51
CA LEU A 36 22.68 -5.68 -3.17
C LEU A 36 23.90 -4.76 -3.36
N TRP A 37 25.09 -5.32 -3.53
CA TRP A 37 26.35 -4.59 -3.66
C TRP A 37 26.46 -3.95 -5.05
N ARG A 38 26.91 -2.69 -5.08
CA ARG A 38 27.13 -1.89 -6.29
C ARG A 38 28.56 -1.37 -6.33
N SER A 39 28.97 -0.87 -7.49
CA SER A 39 30.30 -0.27 -7.68
C SER A 39 30.60 0.90 -6.74
N GLU A 40 29.56 1.62 -6.28
CA GLU A 40 29.69 2.73 -5.33
C GLU A 40 29.98 2.25 -3.89
N ASP A 41 29.73 0.98 -3.59
CA ASP A 41 29.96 0.41 -2.27
C ASP A 41 31.41 -0.08 -2.08
N GLY A 42 32.10 -0.39 -3.17
CA GLY A 42 33.48 -0.87 -3.16
C GLY A 42 33.77 -1.88 -4.25
N SER A 43 35.05 -2.19 -4.38
CA SER A 43 35.58 -3.24 -5.24
C SER A 43 35.27 -4.64 -4.70
N GLU A 44 35.60 -5.66 -5.50
CA GLU A 44 35.49 -7.06 -5.06
C GLU A 44 36.34 -7.36 -3.82
N ALA A 45 37.53 -6.74 -3.73
CA ALA A 45 38.40 -6.90 -2.57
C ALA A 45 37.77 -6.29 -1.32
N ASP A 46 37.15 -5.11 -1.46
CA ASP A 46 36.44 -4.45 -0.36
C ASP A 46 35.26 -5.29 0.11
N PHE A 47 34.54 -5.96 -0.80
CA PHE A 47 33.45 -6.86 -0.45
C PHE A 47 33.94 -8.07 0.36
N VAL A 48 35.01 -8.73 -0.07
CA VAL A 48 35.58 -9.89 0.65
C VAL A 48 36.05 -9.48 2.05
N GLU A 49 36.78 -8.36 2.16
CA GLU A 49 37.21 -7.81 3.44
C GLU A 49 36.01 -7.48 4.34
N PHE A 50 34.98 -6.85 3.77
CA PHE A 50 33.77 -6.51 4.48
C PHE A 50 33.07 -7.74 5.06
N VAL A 51 32.89 -8.80 4.26
CA VAL A 51 32.24 -10.04 4.71
C VAL A 51 33.01 -10.67 5.87
N MET A 52 34.32 -10.84 5.73
CA MET A 52 35.14 -11.45 6.78
C MET A 52 35.15 -10.62 8.07
N GLY A 53 35.11 -9.29 7.95
CA GLY A 53 35.10 -8.38 9.10
C GLY A 53 33.75 -8.24 9.82
N ASN A 54 32.64 -8.57 9.15
CA ASN A 54 31.28 -8.29 9.66
C ASN A 54 30.39 -9.51 9.85
N ILE A 55 30.83 -10.71 9.48
CA ILE A 55 30.15 -11.96 9.85
C ILE A 55 30.28 -12.17 11.36
N MET A 56 29.19 -12.54 12.03
CA MET A 56 29.22 -12.77 13.48
C MET A 56 29.97 -14.08 13.81
N ALA A 57 30.80 -14.01 14.84
CA ALA A 57 31.68 -15.12 15.24
C ALA A 57 30.90 -16.30 15.83
N ASP A 58 29.77 -16.06 16.50
CA ASP A 58 28.92 -17.07 17.12
C ASP A 58 27.48 -16.57 17.31
N ASP A 59 26.60 -17.46 17.78
CA ASP A 59 25.17 -17.17 17.98
C ASP A 59 24.93 -16.07 19.03
N LYS A 60 25.84 -15.89 20.01
CA LYS A 60 25.72 -14.86 21.04
C LYS A 60 26.04 -13.48 20.48
N ALA A 61 27.09 -13.37 19.67
CA ALA A 61 27.43 -12.15 18.96
C ALA A 61 26.30 -11.74 17.99
N LYS A 62 25.71 -12.72 17.29
CA LYS A 62 24.55 -12.50 16.42
C LYS A 62 23.33 -11.99 17.17
N GLU A 63 23.01 -12.54 18.34
CA GLU A 63 21.92 -12.04 19.20
C GLU A 63 22.17 -10.60 19.66
N VAL A 64 23.41 -10.26 20.05
CA VAL A 64 23.78 -8.89 20.45
C VAL A 64 23.64 -7.91 19.28
N LEU A 65 24.05 -8.32 18.07
CA LEU A 65 23.86 -7.52 16.86
C LEU A 65 22.37 -7.29 16.58
N PHE A 66 21.54 -8.34 16.68
CA PHE A 66 20.10 -8.25 16.49
C PHE A 66 19.46 -7.22 17.41
N GLU A 67 19.75 -7.27 18.72
CA GLU A 67 19.17 -6.33 19.70
C GLU A 67 19.55 -4.87 19.42
N LYS A 68 20.79 -4.63 18.99
CA LYS A 68 21.27 -3.30 18.62
C LYS A 68 20.57 -2.77 17.36
N LEU A 69 20.47 -3.60 16.33
CA LEU A 69 19.78 -3.23 15.09
C LEU A 69 18.29 -3.00 15.35
N SER A 70 17.64 -3.90 16.11
CA SER A 70 16.24 -3.81 16.48
C SER A 70 15.93 -2.47 17.17
N THR A 71 16.72 -2.13 18.19
CA THR A 71 16.59 -0.84 18.90
C THR A 71 16.76 0.35 17.96
N ALA A 72 17.78 0.33 17.10
CA ALA A 72 18.06 1.44 16.18
C ALA A 72 16.95 1.61 15.14
N PHE A 73 16.47 0.51 14.55
CA PHE A 73 15.40 0.54 13.55
C PHE A 73 14.05 0.90 14.16
N GLU A 74 13.74 0.48 15.38
CA GLU A 74 12.55 0.95 16.11
C GLU A 74 12.55 2.47 16.25
N VAL A 75 13.68 3.06 16.64
CA VAL A 75 13.82 4.52 16.76
C VAL A 75 13.64 5.20 15.41
N LEU A 76 14.31 4.71 14.36
CA LEU A 76 14.26 5.33 13.02
C LEU A 76 12.86 5.25 12.41
N PHE A 77 12.24 4.07 12.40
CA PHE A 77 10.91 3.88 11.84
C PHE A 77 9.84 4.55 12.69
N GLY A 78 9.90 4.42 14.02
CA GLY A 78 8.96 5.06 14.94
C GLY A 78 8.99 6.58 14.82
N THR A 79 10.17 7.19 14.77
CA THR A 79 10.32 8.65 14.64
C THR A 79 9.89 9.13 13.26
N SER A 80 10.25 8.42 12.19
CA SER A 80 9.82 8.75 10.83
C SER A 80 8.30 8.73 10.72
N ASN A 81 7.64 7.71 11.28
CA ASN A 81 6.19 7.62 11.32
C ASN A 81 5.57 8.77 12.13
N GLN A 82 6.14 9.15 13.27
CA GLN A 82 5.66 10.31 14.05
C GLN A 82 5.72 11.61 13.24
N ILE A 83 6.77 11.81 12.45
CA ILE A 83 6.89 12.98 11.57
C ILE A 83 5.80 12.92 10.49
N SER A 84 5.64 11.78 9.79
CA SER A 84 4.61 11.60 8.77
C SER A 84 3.21 11.90 9.31
N VAL A 85 2.84 11.29 10.43
CA VAL A 85 1.53 11.50 11.07
C VAL A 85 1.31 12.98 11.37
N ARG A 86 2.31 13.68 11.91
CA ARG A 86 2.20 15.11 12.23
C ARG A 86 2.05 16.00 11.00
N LEU A 87 2.78 15.70 9.93
CA LEU A 87 2.70 16.45 8.68
C LEU A 87 1.36 16.21 7.96
N GLN A 88 0.74 15.05 8.14
CA GLN A 88 -0.56 14.71 7.58
C GLN A 88 -1.76 15.18 8.42
N LEU A 89 -1.54 15.70 9.64
CA LEU A 89 -2.64 16.15 10.50
C LEU A 89 -3.60 17.13 9.81
N PRO A 90 -3.14 18.15 9.04
CA PRO A 90 -4.05 19.08 8.38
C PRO A 90 -5.02 18.36 7.44
N VAL A 91 -4.54 17.42 6.62
CA VAL A 91 -5.36 16.72 5.63
C VAL A 91 -6.25 15.63 6.23
N HIS A 92 -5.91 15.11 7.42
CA HIS A 92 -6.66 14.04 8.09
C HIS A 92 -7.68 14.54 9.12
N LEU A 93 -7.55 15.77 9.63
CA LEU A 93 -8.42 16.32 10.66
C LEU A 93 -9.27 17.46 10.12
N THR A 94 -10.48 17.60 10.66
CA THR A 94 -11.29 18.80 10.43
C THR A 94 -10.59 20.02 11.04
N GLY A 95 -10.38 21.05 10.24
CA GLY A 95 -9.60 22.22 10.66
C GLY A 95 -9.80 23.42 9.76
N SER A 96 -8.73 24.17 9.55
CA SER A 96 -8.72 25.32 8.64
C SER A 96 -8.85 24.85 7.19
N GLU A 97 -9.21 25.79 6.31
CA GLU A 97 -9.15 25.55 4.86
C GLU A 97 -7.74 25.12 4.45
N LEU A 98 -7.66 24.03 3.70
CA LEU A 98 -6.40 23.48 3.22
C LEU A 98 -5.84 24.32 2.10
N THR A 99 -4.52 24.38 2.04
CA THR A 99 -3.75 25.03 0.99
C THR A 99 -2.82 24.04 0.31
N ASP A 100 -2.26 24.40 -0.85
CA ASP A 100 -1.38 23.51 -1.62
C ASP A 100 -0.20 22.96 -0.80
N ILE A 101 0.31 23.75 0.15
CA ILE A 101 1.45 23.32 0.99
C ILE A 101 1.07 22.18 1.95
N ASP A 102 -0.18 22.12 2.41
CA ASP A 102 -0.66 21.04 3.26
C ASP A 102 -0.62 19.70 2.52
N TYR A 103 -1.05 19.68 1.25
CA TYR A 103 -0.99 18.50 0.40
C TYR A 103 0.45 18.10 0.05
N ILE A 104 1.35 19.08 -0.17
CA ILE A 104 2.78 18.81 -0.40
C ILE A 104 3.41 18.15 0.82
N PHE A 105 3.16 18.67 2.03
CA PHE A 105 3.69 18.08 3.26
C PHE A 105 3.05 16.72 3.58
N ALA A 106 1.77 16.52 3.27
CA ALA A 106 1.11 15.23 3.43
C ALA A 106 1.74 14.13 2.56
N GLY A 107 2.30 14.49 1.40
CA GLY A 107 3.02 13.58 0.50
C GLY A 107 4.52 13.43 0.78
N TYR A 108 5.08 14.14 1.77
CA TYR A 108 6.50 14.04 2.12
C TYR A 108 6.80 12.72 2.84
N SER A 109 7.90 12.05 2.47
CA SER A 109 8.37 10.82 3.11
C SER A 109 9.65 11.09 3.91
N PRO A 110 9.58 11.14 5.26
CA PRO A 110 10.75 11.35 6.12
C PRO A 110 11.81 10.25 6.01
N SER A 111 11.41 9.06 5.57
CA SER A 111 12.29 7.88 5.44
C SER A 111 12.66 7.55 4.00
N SER A 112 12.41 8.45 3.04
CA SER A 112 12.73 8.22 1.61
C SER A 112 14.19 7.82 1.38
N HIS A 113 15.12 8.43 2.12
CA HIS A 113 16.56 8.16 2.07
C HIS A 113 17.05 7.05 3.00
N PHE A 114 16.18 6.44 3.81
CA PHE A 114 16.60 5.45 4.83
C PHE A 114 17.44 4.32 4.22
N SER A 115 16.96 3.72 3.13
CA SER A 115 17.68 2.62 2.47
C SER A 115 19.05 3.07 1.96
N ASP A 116 19.09 4.18 1.22
CA ASP A 116 20.32 4.75 0.66
C ASP A 116 21.36 5.04 1.75
N ASP A 117 20.94 5.63 2.87
CA ASP A 117 21.83 5.95 4.00
C ASP A 117 22.36 4.68 4.70
N MET A 118 21.52 3.66 4.87
CA MET A 118 21.93 2.38 5.48
C MET A 118 22.85 1.56 4.57
N PHE A 119 22.74 1.69 3.25
CA PHE A 119 23.72 1.12 2.33
C PHE A 119 25.03 1.91 2.35
N ALA A 120 24.96 3.25 2.34
CA ALA A 120 26.14 4.11 2.36
C ALA A 120 27.00 3.91 3.62
N ASN A 121 26.38 3.76 4.79
CA ASN A 121 27.08 3.50 6.06
C ASN A 121 27.34 2.01 6.35
N LYS A 122 26.99 1.12 5.42
CA LYS A 122 27.13 -0.34 5.47
C LYS A 122 26.23 -1.11 6.45
N VAL A 123 25.37 -0.44 7.22
CA VAL A 123 24.44 -1.14 8.15
C VAL A 123 23.53 -2.11 7.40
N ALA A 124 23.03 -1.74 6.22
CA ALA A 124 22.19 -2.61 5.40
C ALA A 124 22.91 -3.93 5.03
N PHE A 125 24.19 -3.85 4.69
CA PHE A 125 24.99 -5.03 4.38
C PHE A 125 25.30 -5.87 5.62
N ILE A 126 25.59 -5.26 6.77
CA ILE A 126 25.75 -5.99 8.05
C ILE A 126 24.47 -6.76 8.38
N THR A 127 23.32 -6.12 8.23
CA THR A 127 22.01 -6.74 8.47
C THR A 127 21.76 -7.90 7.50
N ALA A 128 21.85 -7.68 6.19
CA ALA A 128 21.60 -8.70 5.17
C ALA A 128 22.56 -9.90 5.29
N LEU A 129 23.83 -9.64 5.62
CA LEU A 129 24.86 -10.67 5.80
C LEU A 129 24.54 -11.60 6.98
N ASN A 130 24.08 -11.05 8.10
CA ASN A 130 23.90 -11.83 9.34
C ASN A 130 22.47 -12.34 9.54
N PHE A 131 21.49 -11.72 8.89
CA PHE A 131 20.08 -12.07 8.94
C PHE A 131 19.54 -12.16 7.49
N PRO A 132 19.86 -13.23 6.74
CA PRO A 132 19.33 -13.37 5.39
C PRO A 132 17.81 -13.49 5.37
N ASN A 133 17.19 -12.94 4.33
CA ASN A 133 15.76 -13.02 4.08
C ASN A 133 15.32 -14.47 3.81
N TYR A 134 14.08 -14.79 4.19
CA TYR A 134 13.41 -16.02 3.80
C TYR A 134 12.24 -15.69 2.86
N THR A 135 12.14 -16.46 1.78
CA THR A 135 11.00 -16.44 0.87
C THR A 135 9.72 -16.86 1.58
N LEU A 136 8.55 -16.56 1.01
CA LEU A 136 7.27 -16.99 1.56
C LEU A 136 7.20 -18.53 1.69
N GLU A 137 7.69 -19.26 0.69
CA GLU A 137 7.73 -20.73 0.70
C GLU A 137 8.59 -21.27 1.87
N GLU A 138 9.77 -20.70 2.07
CA GLU A 138 10.64 -21.04 3.20
C GLU A 138 9.96 -20.73 4.54
N LYS A 139 9.33 -19.55 4.68
CA LYS A 139 8.59 -19.17 5.90
C LYS A 139 7.44 -20.14 6.19
N ASN A 140 6.67 -20.54 5.17
CA ASN A 140 5.56 -21.49 5.31
C ASN A 140 6.01 -22.90 5.73
N THR A 141 7.20 -23.30 5.27
CA THR A 141 7.77 -24.62 5.53
C THR A 141 8.50 -24.69 6.86
N LEU A 142 9.43 -23.75 7.09
CA LEU A 142 10.35 -23.75 8.23
C LEU A 142 9.78 -23.03 9.46
N GLY A 143 8.92 -22.04 9.26
CA GLY A 143 8.41 -21.17 10.32
C GLY A 143 7.61 -21.87 11.40
N ARG A 144 7.09 -23.09 11.12
CA ARG A 144 6.38 -23.92 12.09
C ARG A 144 7.29 -24.45 13.21
N SER A 145 8.59 -24.60 12.94
CA SER A 145 9.58 -25.08 13.92
C SER A 145 10.39 -23.96 14.54
N TRP A 146 10.27 -22.73 14.06
CA TRP A 146 11.05 -21.60 14.57
C TRP A 146 10.62 -21.18 15.97
N SER A 147 11.61 -20.95 16.81
CA SER A 147 11.49 -20.19 18.04
C SER A 147 11.13 -18.74 17.75
N ARG A 148 10.74 -18.01 18.81
CA ARG A 148 10.48 -16.57 18.73
C ARG A 148 11.70 -15.79 18.23
N LEU A 149 12.91 -16.19 18.62
CA LEU A 149 14.14 -15.52 18.21
C LEU A 149 14.44 -15.74 16.73
N GLU A 150 14.24 -16.96 16.22
CA GLU A 150 14.39 -17.25 14.79
C GLU A 150 13.36 -16.49 13.94
N TRP A 151 12.12 -16.37 14.43
CA TRP A 151 11.14 -15.48 13.82
C TRP A 151 11.57 -14.01 13.84
N ALA A 152 12.20 -13.55 14.92
CA ALA A 152 12.70 -12.18 14.99
C ALA A 152 13.87 -11.95 14.01
N TYR A 153 14.76 -12.94 13.85
CA TYR A 153 15.84 -12.90 12.86
C TYR A 153 15.30 -12.91 11.43
N SER A 154 14.27 -13.69 11.12
CA SER A 154 13.69 -13.67 9.77
C SER A 154 13.06 -12.31 9.45
N ARG A 155 12.43 -11.64 10.42
CA ARG A 155 11.93 -10.27 10.26
C ARG A 155 13.03 -9.23 10.07
N MET A 156 14.15 -9.39 10.78
CA MET A 156 15.32 -8.54 10.56
C MET A 156 15.84 -8.67 9.12
N GLY A 157 15.79 -9.86 8.55
CA GLY A 157 16.18 -10.11 7.16
C GLY A 157 15.24 -9.55 6.10
N ASP A 158 13.99 -9.24 6.45
CA ASP A 158 13.02 -8.63 5.53
C ASP A 158 13.33 -7.15 5.22
N ILE A 159 14.15 -6.48 6.04
CA ILE A 159 14.38 -5.03 5.96
C ILE A 159 15.15 -4.62 4.70
N PHE A 160 16.16 -5.41 4.29
CA PHE A 160 17.04 -5.10 3.16
C PHE A 160 17.02 -6.21 2.12
N THR A 161 15.91 -6.31 1.39
CA THR A 161 15.70 -7.26 0.27
C THR A 161 15.77 -6.58 -1.10
N ASN A 162 15.78 -5.25 -1.12
CA ASN A 162 15.80 -4.40 -2.29
C ASN A 162 16.61 -3.13 -2.02
N ARG A 163 16.93 -2.39 -3.09
CA ARG A 163 17.66 -1.10 -3.00
C ARG A 163 17.03 -0.07 -3.93
N VAL A 164 15.82 0.35 -3.57
CA VAL A 164 15.06 1.38 -4.28
C VAL A 164 15.66 2.76 -3.98
N PRO A 165 16.06 3.55 -4.99
CA PRO A 165 16.56 4.91 -4.81
C PRO A 165 15.57 5.83 -4.09
N ALA A 166 16.08 6.74 -3.25
CA ALA A 166 15.25 7.64 -2.47
C ALA A 166 14.27 8.49 -3.29
N TYR A 167 14.68 8.96 -4.48
CA TYR A 167 13.81 9.77 -5.34
C TYR A 167 12.59 8.98 -5.84
N ILE A 168 12.70 7.65 -5.99
CA ILE A 168 11.58 6.78 -6.36
C ILE A 168 10.66 6.60 -5.15
N ASN A 169 11.21 6.35 -3.95
CA ASN A 169 10.42 6.27 -2.72
C ASN A 169 9.64 7.56 -2.44
N GLN A 170 10.29 8.72 -2.60
CA GLN A 170 9.63 10.02 -2.43
C GLN A 170 8.55 10.25 -3.51
N LYS A 171 8.81 9.86 -4.76
CA LYS A 171 7.80 9.93 -5.82
C LYS A 171 6.61 9.03 -5.53
N ALA A 172 6.84 7.83 -5.00
CA ALA A 172 5.80 6.90 -4.61
C ALA A 172 4.90 7.49 -3.52
N SER A 173 5.52 7.98 -2.44
CA SER A 173 4.82 8.66 -1.34
C SER A 173 3.94 9.82 -1.83
N GLN A 174 4.48 10.65 -2.75
CA GLN A 174 3.72 11.74 -3.34
C GLN A 174 2.52 11.25 -4.16
N VAL A 175 2.71 10.24 -5.01
CA VAL A 175 1.64 9.70 -5.87
C VAL A 175 0.53 9.03 -5.07
N TYR A 176 0.89 8.24 -4.04
CA TYR A 176 -0.08 7.62 -3.15
C TYR A 176 -0.85 8.69 -2.38
N SER A 177 -0.17 9.66 -1.77
CA SER A 177 -0.83 10.76 -1.04
C SER A 177 -1.77 11.56 -1.95
N ASN A 178 -1.36 11.89 -3.18
CA ASN A 178 -2.23 12.59 -4.13
C ASN A 178 -3.48 11.76 -4.48
N SER A 179 -3.34 10.44 -4.61
CA SER A 179 -4.46 9.54 -4.89
C SER A 179 -5.40 9.41 -3.69
N GLU A 180 -4.85 9.30 -2.47
CA GLU A 180 -5.63 9.30 -1.23
C GLU A 180 -6.37 10.63 -1.04
N ASN A 181 -5.71 11.76 -1.24
CA ASN A 181 -6.32 13.09 -1.12
C ASN A 181 -7.47 13.29 -2.11
N TYR A 182 -7.31 12.84 -3.35
CA TYR A 182 -8.40 12.85 -4.34
C TYR A 182 -9.62 12.10 -3.83
N ILE A 183 -9.42 10.90 -3.25
CA ILE A 183 -10.49 10.04 -2.76
C ILE A 183 -11.11 10.58 -1.45
N ALA A 184 -10.27 11.08 -0.54
CA ALA A 184 -10.65 11.58 0.79
C ALA A 184 -11.35 12.93 0.74
N GLY A 185 -11.08 13.73 -0.29
CA GLY A 185 -11.76 14.99 -0.54
C GLY A 185 -13.00 14.87 -1.43
N TYR A 186 -13.41 13.68 -1.87
CA TYR A 186 -14.46 13.53 -2.88
C TYR A 186 -15.86 13.42 -2.28
N ASN A 187 -16.57 14.52 -2.09
CA ASN A 187 -17.91 14.50 -1.50
C ASN A 187 -19.02 14.75 -2.52
N ILE A 188 -20.11 13.99 -2.35
CA ILE A 188 -21.36 14.17 -3.08
C ILE A 188 -22.37 14.91 -2.19
N MET A 189 -22.94 15.96 -2.75
CA MET A 189 -24.00 16.76 -2.14
C MET A 189 -25.35 16.03 -2.29
N MET A 190 -25.59 14.99 -1.48
CA MET A 190 -26.77 14.11 -1.61
C MET A 190 -28.10 14.87 -1.52
N GLY A 191 -28.19 15.89 -0.67
CA GLY A 191 -29.36 16.78 -0.56
C GLY A 191 -29.64 17.62 -1.81
N HIS A 192 -28.72 17.64 -2.76
CA HIS A 192 -28.84 18.32 -4.05
C HIS A 192 -29.12 17.35 -5.20
N LEU A 193 -29.33 16.07 -4.92
CA LEU A 193 -29.76 15.12 -5.93
C LEU A 193 -31.25 15.24 -6.21
N LEU A 194 -31.59 15.20 -7.50
CA LEU A 194 -32.94 15.27 -8.01
C LEU A 194 -33.33 13.94 -8.67
N THR A 195 -34.56 13.51 -8.44
CA THR A 195 -35.22 12.55 -9.32
C THR A 195 -35.57 13.22 -10.66
N GLU A 196 -35.92 12.42 -11.66
CA GLU A 196 -36.36 12.93 -12.97
C GLU A 196 -37.64 13.79 -12.88
N ASP A 197 -38.46 13.57 -11.85
CA ASP A 197 -39.64 14.39 -11.54
C ASP A 197 -39.36 15.55 -10.57
N GLY A 198 -38.10 15.82 -10.25
CA GLY A 198 -37.65 16.99 -9.48
C GLY A 198 -37.78 16.87 -7.96
N ARG A 199 -38.01 15.67 -7.41
CA ARG A 199 -38.02 15.41 -5.96
C ARG A 199 -36.60 15.29 -5.41
N LYS A 200 -36.40 15.73 -4.17
CA LYS A 200 -35.20 15.45 -3.37
C LYS A 200 -35.50 14.29 -2.42
N LEU A 201 -34.72 13.21 -2.50
CA LEU A 201 -34.92 12.00 -1.70
C LEU A 201 -34.13 12.03 -0.37
N PHE A 202 -33.05 12.80 -0.33
CA PHE A 202 -32.12 12.87 0.79
C PHE A 202 -32.31 14.18 1.59
N PRO A 203 -31.92 14.21 2.88
CA PRO A 203 -31.88 15.45 3.66
C PRO A 203 -31.05 16.53 2.97
N GLU A 204 -31.46 17.79 3.10
CA GLU A 204 -30.88 18.94 2.40
C GLU A 204 -29.39 19.13 2.70
N ASP A 205 -28.98 18.87 3.94
CA ASP A 205 -27.61 18.99 4.43
C ASP A 205 -26.77 17.70 4.29
N MET A 206 -27.32 16.66 3.67
CA MET A 206 -26.63 15.38 3.55
C MET A 206 -25.49 15.46 2.54
N VAL A 207 -24.27 15.26 3.05
CA VAL A 207 -23.03 15.18 2.28
C VAL A 207 -22.38 13.83 2.54
N LEU A 208 -22.05 13.10 1.47
CA LEU A 208 -21.42 11.79 1.58
C LEU A 208 -20.08 11.73 0.86
N LEU A 209 -19.08 11.24 1.57
CA LEU A 209 -17.78 10.94 1.01
C LEU A 209 -17.86 9.70 0.10
N SER A 210 -17.37 9.85 -1.13
CA SER A 210 -17.55 8.84 -2.20
C SER A 210 -17.04 7.45 -1.80
N HIS A 211 -15.89 7.38 -1.14
CA HIS A 211 -15.18 6.12 -0.94
C HIS A 211 -15.64 5.27 0.26
N TRP A 212 -16.37 5.87 1.21
CA TRP A 212 -16.96 5.13 2.35
C TRP A 212 -18.48 5.26 2.36
N ASN A 213 -18.99 6.48 2.31
CA ASN A 213 -20.34 6.76 2.76
C ASN A 213 -21.41 6.46 1.70
N LEU A 214 -21.09 6.51 0.39
CA LEU A 214 -22.07 6.12 -0.65
C LEU A 214 -22.47 4.64 -0.53
N ARG A 215 -21.49 3.76 -0.32
CA ARG A 215 -21.74 2.32 -0.09
C ARG A 215 -22.54 2.11 1.19
N ASP A 216 -22.21 2.84 2.26
CA ASP A 216 -22.87 2.68 3.54
C ASP A 216 -24.30 3.23 3.52
N GLU A 217 -24.57 4.26 2.71
CA GLU A 217 -25.92 4.75 2.44
C GLU A 217 -26.73 3.75 1.61
N ILE A 218 -26.13 3.08 0.63
CA ILE A 218 -26.81 1.95 -0.03
C ILE A 218 -27.18 0.89 1.01
N LYS A 219 -26.27 0.58 1.95
CA LYS A 219 -26.52 -0.42 2.99
C LYS A 219 -27.61 0.00 3.98
N SER A 220 -27.64 1.28 4.40
CA SER A 220 -28.63 1.80 5.35
C SER A 220 -30.06 1.67 4.79
N ASN A 221 -30.21 1.81 3.48
CA ASN A 221 -31.47 1.68 2.75
C ASN A 221 -31.86 0.22 2.43
N TYR A 222 -31.23 -0.80 3.01
CA TYR A 222 -31.82 -2.15 3.06
C TYR A 222 -32.91 -2.25 4.14
N ALA A 223 -32.94 -1.35 5.11
CA ALA A 223 -34.02 -1.26 6.08
C ALA A 223 -35.33 -0.78 5.43
N ASP A 224 -36.45 -1.06 6.08
CA ASP A 224 -37.78 -0.59 5.66
C ASP A 224 -37.97 0.89 6.00
N VAL A 225 -37.31 1.76 5.22
CA VAL A 225 -37.41 3.22 5.31
C VAL A 225 -38.06 3.79 4.04
N PRO A 226 -38.70 4.98 4.11
CA PRO A 226 -39.35 5.56 2.94
C PRO A 226 -38.40 5.72 1.74
N ASN A 227 -38.89 5.31 0.57
CA ASN A 227 -38.18 5.39 -0.71
C ASN A 227 -36.84 4.63 -0.74
N ASN A 228 -36.65 3.63 0.13
CA ASN A 228 -35.39 2.91 0.29
C ASN A 228 -34.77 2.41 -1.03
N SER A 229 -35.56 1.75 -1.87
CA SER A 229 -35.13 1.23 -3.17
C SER A 229 -34.73 2.35 -4.13
N GLU A 230 -35.51 3.43 -4.19
CA GLU A 230 -35.23 4.58 -5.05
C GLU A 230 -33.92 5.27 -4.64
N LYS A 231 -33.69 5.44 -3.33
CA LYS A 231 -32.44 5.98 -2.77
C LYS A 231 -31.23 5.11 -3.11
N GLN A 232 -31.36 3.78 -3.00
CA GLN A 232 -30.28 2.85 -3.37
C GLN A 232 -29.94 2.95 -4.85
N GLN A 233 -30.95 2.95 -5.73
CA GLN A 233 -30.75 3.03 -7.17
C GLN A 233 -30.14 4.37 -7.59
N MET A 234 -30.61 5.49 -7.01
CA MET A 234 -30.04 6.80 -7.28
C MET A 234 -28.59 6.89 -6.81
N THR A 235 -28.28 6.40 -5.60
CA THR A 235 -26.89 6.37 -5.08
C THR A 235 -26.00 5.49 -5.94
N TYR A 236 -26.48 4.31 -6.36
CA TYR A 236 -25.77 3.46 -7.31
C TYR A 236 -25.51 4.18 -8.64
N LYS A 237 -26.51 4.92 -9.16
CA LYS A 237 -26.36 5.69 -10.39
C LYS A 237 -25.28 6.78 -10.26
N VAL A 238 -25.22 7.45 -9.11
CA VAL A 238 -24.12 8.37 -8.79
C VAL A 238 -22.77 7.66 -8.86
N MET A 239 -22.64 6.48 -8.23
CA MET A 239 -21.41 5.69 -8.26
C MET A 239 -21.00 5.29 -9.69
N GLU A 240 -21.96 4.95 -10.57
CA GLU A 240 -21.70 4.68 -11.99
C GLU A 240 -21.12 5.92 -12.68
N HIS A 241 -21.68 7.11 -12.46
CA HIS A 241 -21.17 8.34 -13.07
C HIS A 241 -19.74 8.69 -12.62
N ILE A 242 -19.43 8.45 -11.34
CA ILE A 242 -18.07 8.59 -10.80
C ILE A 242 -17.13 7.58 -11.46
N ALA A 243 -17.52 6.30 -11.52
CA ALA A 243 -16.70 5.24 -12.10
C ALA A 243 -16.45 5.49 -13.60
N CYS A 244 -17.49 5.84 -14.36
CA CYS A 244 -17.40 6.16 -15.78
C CYS A 244 -16.88 7.57 -16.07
N GLN A 245 -16.54 8.36 -15.04
CA GLN A 245 -16.05 9.74 -15.14
C GLN A 245 -16.94 10.69 -15.96
N SER A 246 -18.25 10.41 -15.94
CA SER A 246 -19.27 11.23 -16.60
C SER A 246 -20.02 12.14 -15.64
N ILE A 247 -19.74 12.02 -14.33
CA ILE A 247 -20.21 12.96 -13.32
C ILE A 247 -19.78 14.38 -13.70
N PRO A 248 -20.67 15.38 -13.62
CA PRO A 248 -20.27 16.77 -13.79
C PRO A 248 -19.29 17.19 -12.70
N ALA A 249 -18.12 17.71 -13.06
CA ALA A 249 -17.07 18.01 -12.09
C ALA A 249 -17.54 19.00 -11.00
N ASP A 250 -18.32 20.00 -11.42
CA ASP A 250 -18.81 21.06 -10.55
C ASP A 250 -19.92 20.64 -9.57
N VAL A 251 -20.41 19.39 -9.59
CA VAL A 251 -21.35 18.89 -8.56
C VAL A 251 -20.63 18.22 -7.39
N VAL A 252 -19.34 17.94 -7.54
CA VAL A 252 -18.49 17.39 -6.48
C VAL A 252 -18.09 18.53 -5.54
N ASN A 253 -18.23 18.32 -4.23
CA ASN A 253 -17.92 19.32 -3.21
C ASN A 253 -18.64 20.67 -3.34
N ASN A 254 -19.73 20.75 -4.12
CA ASN A 254 -20.35 22.04 -4.44
C ASN A 254 -21.89 22.00 -4.34
N PRO A 255 -22.48 22.68 -3.33
CA PRO A 255 -23.92 22.70 -3.13
C PRO A 255 -24.65 23.72 -4.04
N ALA A 256 -23.93 24.46 -4.89
CA ALA A 256 -24.55 25.46 -5.77
C ALA A 256 -25.38 24.86 -6.92
N TYR A 257 -25.23 23.56 -7.17
CA TYR A 257 -25.88 22.85 -8.26
C TYR A 257 -26.75 21.72 -7.73
N ASP A 258 -27.97 21.62 -8.24
CA ASP A 258 -28.76 20.41 -8.13
C ASP A 258 -28.47 19.49 -9.33
N TRP A 259 -28.45 18.17 -9.12
CA TRP A 259 -28.07 17.20 -10.15
C TRP A 259 -29.06 16.05 -10.21
N ALA A 260 -29.55 15.74 -11.42
CA ALA A 260 -30.40 14.58 -11.70
C ALA A 260 -29.54 13.44 -12.30
N PRO A 261 -29.16 12.40 -11.51
CA PRO A 261 -28.17 11.41 -11.97
C PRO A 261 -28.66 10.51 -13.10
N TYR A 262 -29.96 10.30 -13.28
CA TYR A 262 -30.45 9.39 -14.33
C TYR A 262 -30.33 10.00 -15.73
N SER A 263 -30.72 11.27 -15.88
CA SER A 263 -30.53 12.07 -17.11
C SER A 263 -29.15 12.73 -17.20
N ASN A 264 -28.38 12.70 -16.11
CA ASN A 264 -27.11 13.40 -15.93
C ASN A 264 -27.19 14.92 -16.16
N LYS A 265 -28.33 15.53 -15.83
CA LYS A 265 -28.57 16.97 -15.99
C LYS A 265 -28.29 17.72 -14.70
N ALA A 266 -27.68 18.90 -14.82
CA ALA A 266 -27.41 19.79 -13.71
C ALA A 266 -28.24 21.07 -13.80
N TYR A 267 -28.52 21.67 -12.65
CA TYR A 267 -29.35 22.85 -12.53
C TYR A 267 -28.70 23.85 -11.58
N ALA A 268 -28.69 25.13 -11.97
CA ALA A 268 -28.32 26.23 -11.11
C ALA A 268 -29.55 27.13 -10.91
N ASN A 269 -29.95 27.35 -9.66
CA ASN A 269 -31.16 28.13 -9.33
C ASN A 269 -32.41 27.68 -10.12
N GLY A 270 -32.60 26.36 -10.26
CA GLY A 270 -33.73 25.77 -10.98
C GLY A 270 -33.69 25.86 -12.50
N LYS A 271 -32.60 26.37 -13.09
CA LYS A 271 -32.40 26.40 -14.55
C LYS A 271 -31.37 25.36 -14.97
N GLU A 272 -31.68 24.60 -16.01
CA GLU A 272 -30.74 23.61 -16.58
C GLU A 272 -29.47 24.33 -17.04
N VAL A 273 -28.32 23.78 -16.66
CA VAL A 273 -26.99 24.25 -17.04
C VAL A 273 -26.18 23.11 -17.61
N SER A 274 -25.26 23.43 -18.52
CA SER A 274 -24.29 22.47 -19.03
C SER A 274 -23.01 22.57 -18.21
N LEU A 275 -22.66 21.47 -17.53
CA LEU A 275 -21.44 21.33 -16.75
C LEU A 275 -20.53 20.29 -17.44
N ALA A 276 -19.23 20.52 -17.40
CA ALA A 276 -18.26 19.59 -17.97
C ALA A 276 -18.14 18.33 -17.10
N ALA A 277 -18.00 17.17 -17.74
CA ALA A 277 -17.68 15.94 -17.05
C ALA A 277 -16.26 15.98 -16.46
N GLU A 278 -16.05 15.28 -15.35
CA GLU A 278 -14.74 15.13 -14.69
C GLU A 278 -13.68 14.50 -15.61
N GLY A 279 -14.09 13.68 -16.58
CA GLY A 279 -13.23 13.24 -17.68
C GLY A 279 -12.33 12.07 -17.32
N SER A 280 -11.07 12.30 -16.96
CA SER A 280 -10.11 11.21 -16.68
C SER A 280 -9.36 11.36 -15.38
N ALA A 281 -9.81 12.24 -14.49
CA ALA A 281 -9.11 12.56 -13.23
C ALA A 281 -8.83 11.30 -12.40
N ARG A 282 -9.87 10.50 -12.10
CA ARG A 282 -9.77 9.26 -11.32
C ARG A 282 -8.79 8.27 -11.94
N TYR A 283 -8.90 8.03 -13.24
CA TYR A 283 -8.03 7.07 -13.92
C TYR A 283 -6.60 7.57 -14.07
N SER A 284 -6.37 8.89 -14.05
CA SER A 284 -5.02 9.45 -14.02
C SER A 284 -4.32 9.11 -12.70
N HIS A 285 -5.02 9.18 -11.56
CA HIS A 285 -4.47 8.73 -10.26
C HIS A 285 -4.12 7.23 -10.25
N ILE A 286 -4.99 6.39 -10.82
CA ILE A 286 -4.72 4.95 -10.96
C ILE A 286 -3.50 4.70 -11.85
N LEU A 287 -3.40 5.41 -12.99
CA LEU A 287 -2.30 5.28 -13.92
C LEU A 287 -0.97 5.75 -13.32
N GLU A 288 -0.95 6.85 -12.57
CA GLU A 288 0.26 7.32 -11.90
C GLU A 288 0.71 6.35 -10.80
N THR A 289 -0.22 5.79 -10.03
CA THR A 289 0.06 4.71 -9.07
C THR A 289 0.68 3.50 -9.76
N PHE A 290 0.12 3.07 -10.90
CA PHE A 290 0.68 1.98 -11.71
C PHE A 290 2.11 2.28 -12.20
N LYS A 291 2.37 3.49 -12.71
CA LYS A 291 3.71 3.88 -13.19
C LYS A 291 4.75 3.87 -12.07
N VAL A 292 4.37 4.28 -10.86
CA VAL A 292 5.25 4.20 -9.69
C VAL A 292 5.56 2.75 -9.34
N GLU A 293 4.54 1.88 -9.27
CA GLU A 293 4.75 0.46 -9.01
C GLU A 293 5.69 -0.17 -10.04
N GLN A 294 5.52 0.17 -11.31
CA GLN A 294 6.42 -0.28 -12.38
C GLN A 294 7.85 0.26 -12.22
N ALA A 295 8.01 1.48 -11.71
CA ALA A 295 9.34 2.06 -11.44
C ALA A 295 10.06 1.38 -10.26
N LEU A 296 9.31 0.74 -9.34
CA LEU A 296 9.88 -0.05 -8.25
C LEU A 296 10.38 -1.43 -8.72
N ASP A 297 9.75 -2.02 -9.73
CA ASP A 297 10.03 -3.39 -10.19
C ASP A 297 11.53 -3.70 -10.41
N PRO A 298 12.33 -2.86 -11.11
CA PRO A 298 13.74 -3.16 -11.39
C PRO A 298 14.63 -3.30 -10.15
N TYR A 299 14.18 -2.79 -9.00
CA TYR A 299 14.94 -2.77 -7.75
C TYR A 299 14.55 -3.90 -6.80
N ASN A 300 13.53 -4.71 -7.14
CA ASN A 300 12.97 -5.76 -6.31
C ASN A 300 13.17 -7.16 -6.94
N PRO A 301 14.41 -7.68 -7.01
CA PRO A 301 14.70 -8.92 -7.76
C PRO A 301 13.99 -10.15 -7.21
N GLN A 302 13.77 -10.23 -5.90
CA GLN A 302 13.06 -11.34 -5.25
C GLN A 302 11.53 -11.28 -5.48
N LEU A 303 10.97 -10.07 -5.53
CA LEU A 303 9.54 -9.80 -5.73
C LEU A 303 9.36 -8.82 -6.91
N PRO A 304 9.57 -9.29 -8.16
CA PRO A 304 9.79 -8.43 -9.32
C PRO A 304 8.55 -7.71 -9.85
N THR A 305 7.37 -7.92 -9.25
CA THR A 305 6.12 -7.27 -9.66
C THR A 305 5.39 -6.71 -8.45
N GLY A 306 4.60 -5.67 -8.68
CA GLY A 306 3.71 -5.11 -7.65
C GLY A 306 2.78 -6.16 -7.04
N ILE A 307 2.30 -7.13 -7.83
CA ILE A 307 1.47 -8.25 -7.33
C ILE A 307 2.26 -9.07 -6.31
N LYS A 308 3.47 -9.55 -6.66
CA LYS A 308 4.29 -10.34 -5.72
C LYS A 308 4.65 -9.57 -4.46
N ARG A 309 4.98 -8.27 -4.58
CA ARG A 309 5.27 -7.43 -3.41
C ARG A 309 4.08 -7.30 -2.46
N ASN A 310 2.89 -7.09 -3.00
CA ASN A 310 1.69 -6.93 -2.18
C ASN A 310 1.25 -8.25 -1.53
N PHE A 311 1.24 -9.35 -2.30
CA PHE A 311 0.77 -10.64 -1.83
C PHE A 311 1.82 -11.35 -0.98
N GLU A 312 2.95 -11.74 -1.58
CA GLU A 312 3.96 -12.54 -0.88
C GLU A 312 4.73 -11.73 0.18
N GLY A 313 5.02 -10.46 -0.10
CA GLY A 313 5.75 -9.58 0.81
C GLY A 313 4.86 -8.93 1.88
N GLY A 314 3.76 -8.31 1.45
CA GLY A 314 2.87 -7.54 2.32
C GLY A 314 1.88 -8.39 3.11
N MET A 315 1.12 -9.24 2.41
CA MET A 315 0.08 -10.07 3.02
C MET A 315 0.59 -11.44 3.50
N GLU A 316 1.79 -11.82 3.08
CA GLU A 316 2.43 -13.12 3.35
C GLU A 316 1.55 -14.33 2.96
N ILE A 317 0.95 -14.23 1.78
CA ILE A 317 0.14 -15.27 1.16
C ILE A 317 0.24 -15.13 -0.35
N SER A 318 0.18 -16.24 -1.09
CA SER A 318 0.24 -16.20 -2.56
C SER A 318 -1.06 -15.61 -3.14
N ALA A 319 -0.97 -15.08 -4.37
CA ALA A 319 -2.16 -14.61 -5.07
C ALA A 319 -3.11 -15.77 -5.41
N GLU A 320 -2.53 -16.93 -5.71
CA GLU A 320 -3.22 -18.17 -6.02
C GLU A 320 -4.03 -18.68 -4.81
N ASP A 321 -3.45 -18.67 -3.61
CA ASP A 321 -4.16 -19.10 -2.39
C ASP A 321 -5.32 -18.15 -2.08
N ILE A 322 -5.12 -16.83 -2.23
CA ILE A 322 -6.20 -15.85 -2.07
C ILE A 322 -7.31 -16.08 -3.10
N GLU A 323 -6.96 -16.30 -4.37
CA GLU A 323 -7.93 -16.59 -5.43
C GLU A 323 -8.74 -17.83 -5.09
N GLU A 324 -8.09 -18.92 -4.67
CA GLU A 324 -8.75 -20.15 -4.26
C GLU A 324 -9.71 -19.92 -3.07
N MET A 325 -9.27 -19.15 -2.07
CA MET A 325 -10.13 -18.76 -0.93
C MET A 325 -11.37 -18.01 -1.39
N PHE A 326 -11.23 -17.06 -2.33
CA PHE A 326 -12.38 -16.34 -2.89
C PHE A 326 -13.29 -17.25 -3.69
N ILE A 327 -12.76 -18.11 -4.56
CA ILE A 327 -13.54 -19.08 -5.34
C ILE A 327 -14.35 -19.98 -4.41
N ASN A 328 -13.72 -20.52 -3.36
CA ASN A 328 -14.38 -21.35 -2.36
C ASN A 328 -15.48 -20.60 -1.61
N LEU A 329 -15.24 -19.34 -1.25
CA LEU A 329 -16.23 -18.51 -0.58
C LEU A 329 -17.43 -18.21 -1.48
N VAL A 330 -17.21 -17.72 -2.70
CA VAL A 330 -18.31 -17.30 -3.59
C VAL A 330 -19.09 -18.48 -4.18
N SER A 331 -18.46 -19.65 -4.27
CA SER A 331 -19.07 -20.88 -4.78
C SER A 331 -19.69 -21.76 -3.69
N SER A 332 -19.59 -21.35 -2.41
CA SER A 332 -20.12 -22.12 -1.29
C SER A 332 -21.65 -22.22 -1.35
N PRO A 333 -22.24 -23.40 -1.06
CA PRO A 333 -23.69 -23.56 -1.03
C PRO A 333 -24.36 -22.71 0.07
N GLU A 334 -23.61 -22.25 1.07
CA GLU A 334 -24.09 -21.31 2.09
C GLU A 334 -24.42 -19.95 1.48
N VAL A 335 -23.70 -19.49 0.46
CA VAL A 335 -24.00 -18.22 -0.24
C VAL A 335 -25.39 -18.26 -0.86
N ALA A 336 -25.75 -19.37 -1.52
CA ALA A 336 -27.09 -19.55 -2.07
C ALA A 336 -28.18 -19.56 -0.99
N LYS A 337 -27.94 -20.24 0.14
CA LYS A 337 -28.88 -20.24 1.28
C LYS A 337 -29.06 -18.84 1.87
N VAL A 338 -27.98 -18.06 1.97
CA VAL A 338 -28.03 -16.67 2.44
C VAL A 338 -28.78 -15.79 1.44
N ALA A 339 -28.55 -15.96 0.13
CA ALA A 339 -29.27 -15.23 -0.90
C ALA A 339 -30.78 -15.48 -0.84
N GLU A 340 -31.22 -16.73 -0.68
CA GLU A 340 -32.64 -17.08 -0.50
C GLU A 340 -33.24 -16.43 0.76
N LEU A 341 -32.48 -16.38 1.86
CA LEU A 341 -32.91 -15.70 3.08
C LEU A 341 -33.06 -14.18 2.87
N ILE A 342 -32.12 -13.56 2.16
CA ILE A 342 -32.15 -12.13 1.83
C ILE A 342 -33.37 -11.83 0.95
N LYS A 343 -33.58 -12.64 -0.11
CA LYS A 343 -34.74 -12.54 -1.01
C LYS A 343 -36.06 -12.65 -0.25
N ALA A 344 -36.21 -13.64 0.62
CA ALA A 344 -37.41 -13.82 1.43
C ALA A 344 -37.68 -12.65 2.39
N ARG A 345 -36.63 -12.06 2.97
CA ARG A 345 -36.76 -10.93 3.92
C ARG A 345 -37.03 -9.60 3.24
N LEU A 346 -36.41 -9.35 2.09
CA LEU A 346 -36.49 -8.06 1.40
C LEU A 346 -37.54 -8.01 0.30
N GLY A 347 -38.02 -9.18 -0.16
CA GLY A 347 -38.92 -9.27 -1.31
C GLY A 347 -38.26 -8.83 -2.62
N ARG A 348 -36.95 -9.04 -2.76
CA ARG A 348 -36.13 -8.61 -3.91
C ARG A 348 -35.46 -9.83 -4.55
N ASP A 349 -35.52 -9.90 -5.88
CA ASP A 349 -34.93 -10.99 -6.67
C ASP A 349 -33.42 -10.86 -6.86
#